data_AF-A0AAJ2U4S7-F1
#
_entry.id   AF-A0AAJ2U4S7-F1
#
_cell.length_a   1.000
_cell.length_b   1.000
_cell.length_c   1.000
_cell.angle_alpha   90.00
_cell.angle_beta   90.00
_cell.angle_gamma   90.00
#
_symmetry.space_group_name_H-M   'P 1'
#
loop_
_entity.id
_entity.type
_entity.pdbx_description
1 polymer ?
#
loop_
_entity_poly.entity_id
_entity_poly.type
_entity_poly.pdbx_seq_one_letter_code
_entity_poly.pdbx_strand_id
1 'polypeptide(L)' 'MKQTRVIHVRLVEKCVCCQDVRTEGLRIFDSFICLKCEEGIVDVESNEEPYGHFITALRGITPSVNEN' A
#
# COMPACT_ATOMS: atom_id res chain seq x y z
N MET A 1 -18.48 -35.68 -4.82
CA MET A 1 -17.66 -34.51 -5.23
C MET A 1 -16.79 -34.12 -4.05
N LYS A 2 -15.45 -34.11 -4.20
CA LYS A 2 -14.55 -33.77 -3.09
C LYS A 2 -14.42 -32.25 -3.05
N GLN A 3 -14.82 -31.59 -1.95
CA GLN A 3 -14.58 -30.16 -1.75
C GLN A 3 -13.07 -29.94 -1.60
N THR A 4 -12.44 -29.33 -2.60
CA THR A 4 -11.06 -28.88 -2.49
C THR A 4 -11.04 -27.62 -1.63
N ARG A 5 -10.37 -27.67 -0.47
CA ARG A 5 -10.14 -26.47 0.36
C ARG A 5 -9.14 -25.56 -0.35
N VAL A 6 -9.55 -24.35 -0.70
CA VAL A 6 -8.65 -23.31 -1.23
C VAL A 6 -8.03 -22.60 -0.03
N ILE A 7 -6.72 -22.69 0.13
CA ILE A 7 -6.00 -21.96 1.18
C ILE A 7 -5.70 -20.57 0.65
N HIS A 8 -6.39 -19.55 1.16
CA HIS A 8 -6.03 -18.15 0.92
C HIS A 8 -4.89 -17.76 1.86
N VAL A 9 -3.65 -17.90 1.37
CA VAL A 9 -2.46 -17.41 2.09
C VAL A 9 -2.50 -15.88 2.07
N ARG A 10 -2.72 -15.25 3.23
CA ARG A 10 -2.55 -13.80 3.39
C ARG A 10 -1.10 -13.52 3.75
N LEU A 11 -0.32 -13.08 2.76
CA LEU A 11 1.05 -12.63 2.98
C LEU A 11 1.01 -11.27 3.71
N VAL A 12 1.85 -11.12 4.72
CA VAL A 12 2.08 -9.82 5.35
C VAL A 12 3.08 -9.02 4.51
N GLU A 13 2.80 -7.74 4.32
CA GLU A 13 3.63 -6.83 3.51
C GLU A 13 3.99 -5.57 4.30
N LYS A 14 5.16 -4.99 4.00
CA LYS A 14 5.65 -3.78 4.67
C LYS A 14 5.09 -2.55 3.97
N CYS A 15 4.41 -1.68 4.72
CA CYS A 15 3.85 -0.44 4.20
C CYS A 15 4.96 0.56 3.82
N VAL A 16 4.89 1.16 2.64
CA VAL A 16 5.84 2.18 2.19
C VAL A 16 5.70 3.50 2.96
N CYS A 17 4.51 3.82 3.47
CA CYS A 17 4.24 5.08 4.16
C CYS A 17 4.65 5.07 5.64
N CYS A 18 4.28 4.03 6.40
CA CYS A 18 4.58 3.94 7.84
C CYS A 18 5.68 2.94 8.18
N GLN A 19 6.19 2.18 7.21
CA GLN A 19 7.19 1.13 7.39
C GLN A 19 6.79 -0.03 8.33
N ASP A 20 5.52 -0.14 8.74
CA ASP A 20 5.01 -1.29 9.49
C ASP A 20 4.61 -2.45 8.58
N VAL A 21 4.74 -3.66 9.11
CA VAL A 21 4.24 -4.88 8.48
C VAL A 21 2.75 -5.04 8.77
N ARG A 22 1.92 -5.18 7.73
CA ARG A 22 0.47 -5.33 7.84
C ARG A 22 -0.04 -6.43 6.91
N THR A 23 -1.19 -6.99 7.26
CA THR A 23 -1.87 -8.05 6.51
C THR A 23 -2.84 -7.52 5.45
N GLU A 24 -3.22 -6.25 5.55
CA GLU A 24 -4.33 -5.67 4.80
C GLU A 24 -4.02 -4.24 4.36
N GLY A 25 -4.41 -3.94 3.13
CA GLY A 25 -4.12 -2.68 2.48
C GLY A 25 -4.20 -2.80 0.96
N LEU A 26 -3.66 -1.78 0.29
CA LEU A 26 -3.60 -1.65 -1.14
C LEU A 26 -2.18 -1.96 -1.64
N ARG A 27 -2.07 -2.78 -2.69
CA ARG A 27 -0.80 -3.03 -3.38
C ARG A 27 -0.80 -2.31 -4.72
N ILE A 28 0.19 -1.44 -4.94
CA ILE A 28 0.39 -0.66 -6.16
C ILE A 28 1.76 -1.03 -6.74
N PHE A 29 1.79 -1.65 -7.91
CA PHE A 29 3.00 -2.29 -8.47
C PHE A 29 3.65 -3.24 -7.44
N ASP A 30 4.90 -2.97 -7.05
CA ASP A 30 5.61 -3.72 -6.01
C ASP A 30 5.58 -3.03 -4.64
N SER A 31 4.89 -1.91 -4.52
CA SER A 31 4.72 -1.18 -3.25
C SER A 31 3.42 -1.53 -2.57
N PHE A 32 3.46 -1.61 -1.24
CA PHE A 32 2.28 -1.86 -0.40
C PHE A 32 1.99 -0.67 0.49
N ILE A 33 0.71 -0.31 0.61
CA ILE A 33 0.18 0.74 1.49
C ILE A 33 -0.84 0.09 2.41
N CYS A 34 -0.66 0.19 3.72
CA CYS A 34 -1.62 -0.40 4.65
C CYS A 34 -2.93 0.39 4.70
N LEU A 35 -4.01 -0.27 5.13
CA LEU A 35 -5.35 0.34 5.20
C LEU A 35 -5.35 1.70 5.90
N LYS A 36 -4.70 1.82 7.07
CA LYS A 36 -4.63 3.08 7.82
C LYS A 36 -3.97 4.22 7.05
N CYS A 37 -2.92 3.91 6.28
CA CYS A 37 -2.25 4.92 5.47
C CYS A 37 -3.07 5.29 4.24
N GLU A 38 -3.78 4.34 3.66
CA GLU A 38 -4.69 4.60 2.54
C GLU A 38 -5.85 5.50 2.98
N GLU A 39 -6.52 5.18 4.10
CA GLU A 39 -7.53 6.05 4.71
C GLU A 39 -6.97 7.44 5.00
N GLY A 40 -5.76 7.53 5.57
CA GLY A 40 -5.09 8.81 5.83
C GLY A 40 -4.75 9.60 4.56
N ILE A 41 -4.47 8.95 3.43
CA ILE A 41 -4.21 9.63 2.15
C ILE A 41 -5.51 10.20 1.56
N VAL A 42 -6.64 9.52 1.76
CA VAL A 42 -7.95 9.94 1.27
C VAL A 42 -8.54 11.04 2.15
N ASP A 43 -8.35 10.97 3.47
CA ASP A 43 -8.95 11.87 4.46
C ASP A 43 -8.13 13.16 4.67
N VAL A 44 -6.81 13.13 4.44
CA VAL A 44 -5.94 14.29 4.70
C VAL A 44 -6.33 15.50 3.86
N GLU A 45 -6.66 16.60 4.53
CA GLU A 45 -6.87 17.86 3.85
C GLU A 45 -5.51 18.42 3.40
N SER A 46 -5.46 18.99 2.19
CA SER A 46 -4.22 19.42 1.51
C SER A 46 -3.38 20.47 2.26
N ASN A 47 -3.83 20.95 3.41
CA ASN A 47 -3.20 21.98 4.22
C ASN A 47 -2.51 21.43 5.49
N GLU A 48 -2.55 20.11 5.70
CA GLU A 48 -1.99 19.47 6.89
C GLU A 48 -0.58 18.90 6.64
N GLU A 49 0.29 19.03 7.66
CA GLU A 49 1.65 18.47 7.71
C GLU A 49 1.81 17.02 7.17
N PRO A 50 0.90 16.07 7.47
CA PRO A 50 0.96 14.70 6.91
C PRO A 50 0.89 14.61 5.38
N TYR A 51 0.32 15.59 4.68
CA TYR A 51 0.20 15.55 3.22
C TYR A 51 1.57 15.44 2.53
N GLY A 52 2.56 16.22 2.98
CA GLY A 52 3.91 16.20 2.41
C GLY A 52 4.62 14.85 2.59
N HIS A 53 4.36 14.17 3.72
CA HIS A 53 4.90 12.83 4.00
C HIS A 53 4.35 11.80 3.01
N PHE A 54 3.03 11.81 2.78
CA PHE A 54 2.39 10.88 1.85
C PHE A 54 2.86 11.09 0.41
N ILE A 55 2.97 12.34 -0.06
CA ILE A 55 3.47 12.64 -1.41
C ILE A 55 4.90 12.12 -1.61
N THR A 56 5.76 12.28 -0.61
CA THR A 56 7.14 11.78 -0.67
C THR A 56 7.19 10.26 -0.77
N ALA A 57 6.36 9.56 0.03
CA ALA A 57 6.28 8.10 -0.02
C ALA A 57 5.71 7.59 -1.36
N LEU A 58 4.64 8.24 -1.86
CA LEU A 58 3.97 7.85 -3.11
C LEU A 58 4.83 8.12 -4.35
N ARG A 59 5.66 9.17 -4.35
CA ARG A 59 6.62 9.44 -5.45
C ARG A 59 7.62 8.31 -5.69
N GLY A 60 7.91 7.51 -4.66
CA GLY A 60 8.77 6.33 -4.79
C GLY A 60 8.10 5.15 -5.50
N ILE A 61 6.77 5.18 -5.61
CA ILE A 61 5.98 4.11 -6.26
C ILE A 61 6.05 4.33 -7.76
N THR A 62 7.00 3.66 -8.41
CA THR A 62 7.19 3.73 -9.85
C THR A 62 6.73 2.42 -10.49
N PRO A 63 5.97 2.47 -11.60
CA PRO A 63 5.75 1.28 -12.42
C PRO A 63 7.09 0.75 -12.91
N SER A 64 7.30 -0.55 -12.82
CA SER A 64 8.35 -1.25 -13.57
C SER A 64 7.99 -1.30 -15.06
N VAL A 65 7.90 -0.15 -15.72
CA VAL A 65 7.74 -0.05 -17.17
C VAL A 65 8.89 0.77 -17.74
N ASN A 66 9.92 0.02 -18.11
CA ASN A 66 10.57 0.02 -19.42
C ASN A 66 10.52 1.36 -20.18
N GLU A 67 11.67 2.04 -20.21
CA GLU A 67 11.94 3.16 -21.12
C GLU A 67 11.80 2.72 -22.58
N ASN A 68 11.14 3.57 -23.38
CA ASN A 68 11.09 3.52 -24.84
C ASN A 68 12.42 4.06 -25.41
#